data_AF-A0A3R9R1X4-F1
#
_entry.id   AF-A0A3R9R1X4-F1
#
_cell.length_a   1.000
_cell.length_b   1.000
_cell.length_c   1.000
_cell.angle_alpha   90.00
_cell.angle_beta   90.00
_cell.angle_gamma   90.00
#
_symmetry.space_group_name_H-M   'P 1'
#
loop_
_entity.id
_entity.type
_entity.pdbx_description
1 polymer ?
#
loop_
_entity_poly.entity_id
_entity_poly.type
_entity_poly.pdbx_seq_one_letter_code
_entity_poly.pdbx_strand_id
1 'polypeptide(L)'
;MTSQKGLIAVLAFATSVCVPSTIVAQGPPPHEYHDQAGWDAPPSEYQEVGRRGYHDGIEGARKDFENHRKPNVNNRDEFKHPPVSGADRDQYRASFRRGYDVAVEHMMNGPQH
;
A
#
# COMPACT_ATOMS: atom_id res chain seq x y z
N MET A 1 4.63 23.93 -55.64
CA MET A 1 5.63 23.00 -56.22
C MET A 1 6.60 22.62 -55.10
N THR A 2 6.82 21.31 -54.98
CA THR A 2 7.82 20.52 -54.21
C THR A 2 9.18 21.21 -54.00
N SER A 3 10.06 20.93 -53.02
CA SER A 3 10.28 19.88 -52.01
C SER A 3 11.41 20.37 -51.06
N GLN A 4 11.68 19.67 -49.95
CA GLN A 4 13.02 19.19 -49.52
C GLN A 4 13.16 19.06 -48.00
N LYS A 5 13.28 17.81 -47.56
CA LYS A 5 13.65 17.39 -46.20
C LYS A 5 15.17 17.21 -46.11
N GLY A 6 15.75 17.55 -44.97
CA GLY A 6 17.09 17.15 -44.50
C GLY A 6 17.27 17.74 -43.09
N LEU A 7 17.23 17.01 -41.98
CA LEU A 7 18.01 15.86 -41.49
C LEU A 7 19.43 16.25 -41.05
N ILE A 8 19.57 16.32 -39.71
CA ILE A 8 20.76 16.13 -38.85
C ILE A 8 21.88 17.20 -38.92
N ALA A 9 22.16 17.81 -37.75
CA ALA A 9 23.45 17.69 -37.07
C ALA A 9 23.42 18.43 -35.73
N VAL A 10 23.41 17.67 -34.63
CA VAL A 10 23.79 18.17 -33.31
C VAL A 10 25.30 18.33 -33.31
N LEU A 11 25.80 19.54 -33.07
CA LEU A 11 27.17 19.74 -32.58
C LEU A 11 27.12 20.69 -31.37
N ALA A 12 27.51 20.15 -30.23
CA ALA A 12 27.76 20.85 -28.99
C ALA A 12 28.98 21.79 -29.12
N PHE A 13 29.00 22.92 -28.41
CA PHE A 13 30.02 23.21 -27.39
C PHE A 13 29.77 24.54 -26.64
N ALA A 14 29.75 24.42 -25.32
CA ALA A 14 30.25 25.30 -24.27
C ALA A 14 30.00 26.83 -24.30
N THR A 15 29.27 27.30 -23.28
CA THR A 15 29.74 28.43 -22.46
C THR A 15 29.33 28.22 -21.00
N SER A 16 30.34 28.10 -20.14
CA SER A 16 30.24 28.11 -18.69
C SER A 16 29.74 29.47 -18.21
N VAL A 17 28.69 29.49 -17.39
CA VAL A 17 28.24 30.70 -16.69
C VAL A 17 28.12 30.36 -15.20
N CYS A 18 28.90 31.06 -14.38
CA CYS A 18 28.86 30.99 -12.92
C CYS A 18 27.45 31.19 -12.41
N VAL A 19 26.91 30.20 -11.70
CA VAL A 19 25.71 30.35 -10.87
C VAL A 19 26.15 30.62 -9.43
N PRO A 20 25.63 31.67 -8.78
CA PRO A 20 25.96 31.97 -7.40
C PRO A 20 25.50 30.82 -6.49
N SER A 21 26.35 30.41 -5.55
CA SER A 21 25.99 29.47 -4.48
C SER A 21 24.98 30.12 -3.54
N THR A 22 23.71 30.18 -3.95
CA THR A 22 22.63 30.23 -2.98
C THR A 22 22.60 28.87 -2.31
N ILE A 23 23.02 28.82 -1.05
CA ILE A 23 22.74 27.72 -0.13
C ILE A 23 21.21 27.65 -0.02
N VAL A 24 20.59 26.94 -0.95
CA VAL A 24 19.35 26.26 -0.64
C VAL A 24 19.83 25.07 0.16
N ALA A 25 19.64 25.13 1.47
CA ALA A 25 19.57 23.93 2.29
C ALA A 25 18.40 23.11 1.72
N GLN A 26 18.66 22.37 0.65
CA GLN A 26 17.79 21.31 0.20
C GLN A 26 17.94 20.26 1.30
N GLY A 27 17.05 20.35 2.30
CA GLY A 27 16.71 19.19 3.10
C GLY A 27 16.46 18.01 2.15
N PRO A 28 16.68 16.77 2.63
CA PRO A 28 16.54 15.59 1.79
C PRO A 28 15.26 15.69 0.96
N PRO A 29 15.31 15.30 -0.34
CA PRO A 29 14.15 15.42 -1.22
C PRO A 29 12.93 14.84 -0.50
N PRO A 30 11.75 15.48 -0.59
CA PRO A 30 10.55 14.92 0.02
C PRO A 30 10.40 13.50 -0.52
N HIS A 31 10.58 12.54 0.38
CA HIS A 31 10.39 11.14 0.07
C HIS A 31 8.96 11.02 -0.46
N GLU A 32 8.80 10.60 -1.71
CA GLU A 32 7.51 10.19 -2.22
C GLU A 32 6.99 9.09 -1.28
N TYR A 33 6.04 9.44 -0.41
CA TYR A 33 5.37 8.52 0.53
C TYR A 33 4.45 7.51 -0.22
N HIS A 34 4.80 7.12 -1.44
CA HIS A 34 4.09 6.11 -2.21
C HIS A 34 4.74 4.72 -2.15
N ASP A 35 5.95 4.62 -1.59
CA ASP A 35 6.60 3.34 -1.34
C ASP A 35 6.34 2.88 0.11
N GLN A 36 5.66 1.74 0.23
CA GLN A 36 5.48 0.92 1.43
C GLN A 36 4.51 1.41 2.53
N ALA A 37 3.23 1.52 2.18
CA ALA A 37 2.23 1.06 3.15
C ALA A 37 2.52 -0.44 3.45
N GLY A 38 2.76 -0.79 4.72
CA GLY A 38 3.06 -2.17 5.14
C GLY A 38 1.97 -3.16 4.71
N TRP A 39 2.26 -4.48 4.73
CA TRP A 39 1.26 -5.49 4.39
C TRP A 39 0.00 -5.41 5.26
N ASP A 40 0.14 -4.84 6.45
CA ASP A 40 -0.89 -4.61 7.45
C ASP A 40 -1.71 -3.32 7.23
N ALA A 41 -1.32 -2.49 6.26
CA ALA A 41 -2.06 -1.29 5.89
C ALA A 41 -3.24 -1.61 4.97
N PRO A 42 -4.45 -1.08 5.24
CA PRO A 42 -5.58 -1.24 4.34
C PRO A 42 -5.35 -0.47 3.03
N PRO A 43 -5.90 -0.95 1.90
CA PRO A 43 -5.91 -0.20 0.64
C PRO A 43 -6.46 1.23 0.83
N SER A 44 -5.86 2.20 0.14
CA SER A 44 -6.19 3.62 0.34
C SER A 44 -7.62 3.96 -0.09
N GLU A 45 -8.18 3.22 -1.04
CA GLU A 45 -9.57 3.30 -1.48
C GLU A 45 -10.60 2.80 -0.46
N TYR A 46 -10.17 2.09 0.61
CA TYR A 46 -11.11 1.60 1.61
C TYR A 46 -11.67 2.78 2.43
N GLN A 47 -13.00 2.83 2.51
CA GLN A 47 -13.70 3.70 3.46
C GLN A 47 -13.48 3.20 4.90
N GLU A 48 -13.88 4.00 5.89
CA GLU A 48 -13.64 3.72 7.31
C GLU A 48 -14.04 2.30 7.75
N VAL A 49 -15.24 1.84 7.37
CA VAL A 49 -15.69 0.48 7.72
C VAL A 49 -14.80 -0.60 7.08
N GLY A 50 -14.37 -0.39 5.83
CA GLY A 50 -13.46 -1.30 5.16
C GLY A 50 -12.08 -1.33 5.80
N ARG A 51 -11.54 -0.15 6.15
CA ARG A 51 -10.25 -0.03 6.86
C ARG A 51 -10.29 -0.75 8.21
N ARG A 52 -11.37 -0.56 8.97
CA ARG A 52 -11.60 -1.25 10.23
C ARG A 52 -11.72 -2.77 10.03
N GLY A 53 -12.52 -3.21 9.07
CA GLY A 53 -12.67 -4.61 8.73
C GLY A 53 -11.31 -5.26 8.41
N TYR A 54 -10.53 -4.64 7.53
CA TYR A 54 -9.20 -5.12 7.15
C TYR A 54 -8.26 -5.29 8.36
N HIS A 55 -8.16 -4.26 9.20
CA HIS A 55 -7.37 -4.29 10.42
C HIS A 55 -7.83 -5.41 11.38
N ASP A 56 -9.13 -5.51 11.64
CA ASP A 56 -9.69 -6.54 12.50
C ASP A 56 -9.46 -7.96 11.94
N GLY A 57 -9.42 -8.10 10.61
CA GLY A 57 -9.06 -9.33 9.91
C GLY A 57 -7.62 -9.77 10.19
N ILE A 58 -6.67 -8.83 10.13
CA ILE A 58 -5.25 -9.08 10.43
C ILE A 58 -5.09 -9.54 11.88
N GLU A 59 -5.69 -8.81 12.81
CA GLU A 59 -5.63 -9.15 14.24
C GLU A 59 -6.32 -10.50 14.52
N GLY A 60 -7.40 -10.79 13.80
CA GLY A 60 -8.07 -12.09 13.82
C GLY A 60 -7.14 -13.22 13.36
N ALA A 61 -6.39 -13.05 12.26
CA ALA A 61 -5.44 -14.05 11.82
C ALA A 61 -4.30 -14.23 12.82
N ARG A 62 -3.72 -13.13 13.32
CA ARG A 62 -2.62 -13.16 14.30
C ARG A 62 -3.01 -13.95 15.55
N LYS A 63 -4.17 -13.65 16.12
CA LYS A 63 -4.72 -14.40 17.26
C LYS A 63 -4.92 -15.89 16.94
N ASP A 64 -5.14 -16.29 15.69
CA ASP A 64 -5.46 -17.70 15.35
C ASP A 64 -4.15 -18.46 15.30
N PHE A 65 -3.14 -17.81 14.71
CA PHE A 65 -1.78 -18.28 14.68
C PHE A 65 -1.16 -18.41 16.08
N GLU A 66 -1.31 -17.39 16.94
CA GLU A 66 -0.84 -17.41 18.34
C GLU A 66 -1.49 -18.54 19.16
N ASN A 67 -2.76 -18.83 18.89
CA ASN A 67 -3.49 -19.93 19.53
C ASN A 67 -3.23 -21.30 18.87
N HIS A 68 -2.27 -21.40 17.94
CA HIS A 68 -1.94 -22.60 17.16
C HIS A 68 -3.17 -23.24 16.47
N ARG A 69 -4.16 -22.42 16.09
CA ARG A 69 -5.35 -22.87 15.36
C ARG A 69 -5.04 -22.93 13.88
N LYS A 70 -5.78 -23.80 13.17
CA LYS A 70 -5.81 -23.74 11.70
C LYS A 70 -6.45 -22.41 11.28
N PRO A 71 -5.87 -21.67 10.32
CA PRO A 71 -6.49 -20.46 9.81
C PRO A 71 -7.88 -20.73 9.26
N ASN A 72 -8.86 -20.01 9.81
CA ASN A 72 -10.24 -20.00 9.37
C ASN A 72 -10.91 -18.73 9.88
N VAL A 73 -11.26 -17.84 8.95
CA VAL A 73 -11.95 -16.57 9.24
C VAL A 73 -13.25 -16.74 10.05
N ASN A 74 -13.94 -17.88 9.90
CA ASN A 74 -15.20 -18.16 10.63
C ASN A 74 -14.98 -18.47 12.12
N ASN A 75 -13.74 -18.69 12.56
CA ASN A 75 -13.41 -18.81 13.97
C ASN A 75 -13.57 -17.47 14.72
N ARG A 76 -13.73 -16.36 14.00
CA ARG A 76 -13.79 -15.01 14.56
C ARG A 76 -15.20 -14.54 14.80
N ASP A 77 -15.47 -14.15 16.04
CA ASP A 77 -16.77 -13.64 16.45
C ASP A 77 -17.04 -12.28 15.79
N GLU A 78 -16.00 -11.47 15.56
CA GLU A 78 -16.07 -10.20 14.85
C GLU A 78 -16.47 -10.40 13.37
N PHE A 79 -16.02 -11.48 12.74
CA PHE A 79 -16.43 -11.83 11.38
C PHE A 79 -17.88 -12.31 11.31
N LYS A 80 -18.28 -13.17 12.25
CA LYS A 80 -19.65 -13.70 12.35
C LYS A 80 -20.65 -12.62 12.75
N HIS A 81 -20.29 -11.78 13.71
CA HIS A 81 -21.08 -10.70 14.29
C HIS A 81 -20.34 -9.36 14.18
N PRO A 82 -20.31 -8.75 12.98
CA PRO A 82 -19.63 -7.48 12.78
C PRO A 82 -20.13 -6.39 13.74
N PRO A 83 -19.23 -5.66 14.44
CA PRO A 83 -19.57 -4.56 15.34
C PRO A 83 -19.85 -3.26 14.58
N VAL A 84 -20.65 -3.37 13.51
CA VAL A 84 -21.04 -2.28 12.60
C VAL A 84 -22.54 -2.36 12.29
N SER A 85 -23.07 -1.29 11.71
CA SER A 85 -24.47 -1.23 11.29
C SER A 85 -24.79 -2.33 10.27
N GLY A 86 -26.07 -2.73 10.19
CA GLY A 86 -26.51 -3.80 9.29
C GLY A 86 -26.11 -3.59 7.83
N ALA A 87 -26.18 -2.35 7.35
CA ALA A 87 -25.84 -1.98 5.97
C ALA A 87 -24.35 -2.16 5.66
N ASP A 88 -23.47 -1.97 6.66
CA ASP A 88 -22.02 -2.00 6.45
C ASP A 88 -21.40 -3.38 6.70
N ARG A 89 -22.20 -4.36 7.16
CA ARG A 89 -21.70 -5.70 7.53
C ARG A 89 -21.00 -6.41 6.39
N ASP A 90 -21.52 -6.27 5.17
CA ASP A 90 -20.96 -6.96 4.01
C ASP A 90 -19.62 -6.36 3.60
N GLN A 91 -19.52 -5.03 3.59
CA GLN A 91 -18.25 -4.32 3.35
C GLN A 91 -17.21 -4.64 4.42
N TYR A 92 -17.63 -4.64 5.70
CA TYR A 92 -16.77 -5.01 6.82
C TYR A 92 -16.23 -6.44 6.64
N ARG A 93 -17.10 -7.42 6.38
CA ARG A 93 -16.72 -8.83 6.19
C ARG A 93 -15.82 -9.03 4.98
N ALA A 94 -16.08 -8.36 3.87
CA ALA A 94 -15.26 -8.44 2.67
C ALA A 94 -13.82 -7.97 2.97
N SER A 95 -13.71 -6.81 3.64
CA SER A 95 -12.42 -6.23 4.01
C SER A 95 -11.72 -7.06 5.09
N PHE A 96 -12.46 -7.57 6.07
CA PHE A 96 -11.97 -8.49 7.10
C PHE A 96 -11.36 -9.74 6.52
N ARG A 97 -12.06 -10.40 5.59
CA ARG A 97 -11.52 -11.59 4.93
C ARG A 97 -10.21 -11.26 4.23
N ARG A 98 -10.14 -10.12 3.53
CA ARG A 98 -8.92 -9.72 2.84
C ARG A 98 -7.74 -9.50 3.79
N GLY A 99 -7.94 -8.79 4.90
CA GLY A 99 -6.89 -8.59 5.91
C GLY A 99 -6.47 -9.90 6.58
N TYR A 100 -7.43 -10.78 6.87
CA TYR A 100 -7.17 -12.12 7.41
C TYR A 100 -6.29 -12.94 6.47
N ASP A 101 -6.63 -13.00 5.19
CA ASP A 101 -5.90 -13.79 4.19
C ASP A 101 -4.47 -13.26 4.00
N VAL A 102 -4.27 -11.94 3.93
CA VAL A 102 -2.94 -11.31 3.82
C VAL A 102 -2.08 -11.64 5.03
N ALA A 103 -2.65 -11.55 6.24
CA ALA A 103 -1.92 -11.89 7.46
C ALA A 103 -1.54 -13.37 7.51
N VAL A 104 -2.45 -14.28 7.12
CA VAL A 104 -2.18 -15.72 7.03
C VAL A 104 -1.05 -15.99 6.04
N GLU A 105 -1.11 -15.40 4.85
CA GLU A 105 -0.09 -15.54 3.82
C GLU A 105 1.27 -15.06 4.34
N HIS A 106 1.32 -13.88 4.97
CA HIS A 106 2.54 -13.33 5.54
C HIS A 106 3.12 -14.21 6.66
N MET A 107 2.29 -14.71 7.59
CA MET A 107 2.74 -15.58 8.68
C MET A 107 3.17 -16.97 8.20
N MET A 108 2.54 -17.51 7.16
CA MET A 108 2.90 -18.81 6.57
C MET A 108 4.17 -18.76 5.73
N ASN A 109 4.36 -17.67 4.98
CA ASN A 109 5.53 -17.50 4.11
C ASN A 109 6.76 -16.97 4.87
N GLY A 110 6.59 -16.60 6.15
CA GLY A 110 7.64 -16.03 6.99
C GLY A 110 8.03 -14.60 6.58
N PRO A 111 8.79 -13.87 7.41
CA PRO A 111 9.40 -12.62 6.97
C PRO A 111 10.37 -12.95 5.84
N GLN A 112 10.04 -12.55 4.61
CA GLN A 112 11.00 -12.59 3.51
C GLN A 112 12.09 -11.56 3.85
N HIS A 113 13.28 -12.09 4.15
CA HIS A 113 14.51 -11.33 4.40
C HIS A 113 14.94 -10.48 3.20
#